data_AF-A0A819BIS9-F1
#
_entry.id   AF-A0A819BIS9-F1
#
_cell.length_a   1.000
_cell.length_b   1.000
_cell.length_c   1.000
_cell.angle_alpha   90.00
_cell.angle_beta   90.00
_cell.angle_gamma   90.00
#
_symmetry.space_group_name_H-M   'P 1'
#
loop_
_entity.id
_entity.type
_entity.pdbx_description
1 polymer ?
#
loop_
_entity_poly.entity_id
_entity_poly.type
_entity_poly.pdbx_seq_one_letter_code
_entity_poly.pdbx_strand_id
1 'polypeptide(L)'
;MGNEANRIETLTNEQIVNEVLNELQKMFPNQSIPIPIESFVTRWKSDPFSNGSYSYISQYQTYEDMIYISKPIADKLLFAGEATAQEWYGYAHGALLSARREVTRLLHVYELSVNQTQPGSRSVLMNPFKIMIIINIILLEFLSYITK
;
A
#
# COMPACT_ATOMS: atom_id res chain seq x y z
N MET A 1 9.74 -13.18 -1.08
CA MET A 1 9.83 -13.26 0.40
C MET A 1 10.99 -14.14 0.79
N GLY A 2 11.74 -13.76 1.83
CA GLY A 2 12.82 -14.59 2.37
C GLY A 2 12.31 -15.80 3.16
N ASN A 3 13.19 -16.78 3.38
CA ASN A 3 12.85 -18.02 4.10
C ASN A 3 12.36 -17.75 5.53
N GLU A 4 13.03 -16.86 6.27
CA GLU A 4 12.61 -16.51 7.63
C GLU A 4 11.24 -15.83 7.67
N ALA A 5 10.95 -14.94 6.71
CA ALA A 5 9.64 -14.31 6.61
C ALA A 5 8.52 -15.34 6.38
N ASN A 6 8.80 -16.44 5.66
CA ASN A 6 7.84 -17.54 5.52
C ASN A 6 7.74 -18.40 6.79
N ARG A 7 8.86 -18.60 7.52
CA ARG A 7 8.87 -19.39 8.75
C ARG A 7 8.02 -18.74 9.84
N ILE A 8 8.21 -17.45 10.09
CA ILE A 8 7.51 -16.73 11.16
C ILE A 8 5.99 -16.68 10.98
N GLU A 9 5.48 -16.76 9.74
CA GLU A 9 4.05 -16.85 9.44
C GLU A 9 3.39 -18.08 10.11
N THR A 10 4.16 -19.14 10.33
CA THR A 10 3.69 -20.41 10.93
C THR A 10 3.83 -20.46 12.45
N LEU A 11 4.49 -19.48 13.05
CA LEU A 11 4.77 -19.45 14.49
C LEU A 11 3.74 -18.62 15.25
N THR A 12 3.57 -18.94 16.53
CA THR A 12 2.80 -18.09 17.46
C THR A 12 3.57 -16.81 17.79
N ASN A 13 2.86 -15.75 18.21
CA ASN A 13 3.50 -14.51 18.64
C ASN A 13 4.49 -14.74 19.79
N GLU A 14 4.13 -15.59 20.76
CA GLU A 14 4.96 -15.91 21.91
C GLU A 14 6.30 -16.55 21.49
N GLN A 15 6.27 -17.51 20.56
CA GLN A 15 7.49 -18.12 20.04
C GLN A 15 8.41 -17.09 19.38
N ILE A 16 7.85 -16.20 18.55
CA ILE A 16 8.61 -15.15 17.86
C ILE A 16 9.22 -14.18 18.88
N VAL A 17 8.44 -13.74 19.87
CA VAL A 17 8.91 -12.83 20.92
C VAL A 17 10.04 -13.48 21.73
N ASN A 18 9.88 -14.75 22.12
CA ASN A 18 10.92 -15.48 22.85
C ASN A 18 12.20 -15.66 22.02
N GLU A 19 12.09 -15.94 20.72
CA GLU A 19 13.25 -15.96 19.82
C GLU A 19 13.99 -14.61 19.80
N VAL A 20 13.25 -13.49 19.68
CA VAL A 20 13.84 -12.14 19.72
C VAL A 20 14.53 -11.86 21.05
N LEU A 21 13.88 -12.19 22.18
CA LEU A 21 14.46 -11.99 23.51
C LEU A 21 15.75 -12.80 23.72
N ASN A 22 15.77 -14.03 23.21
CA ASN A 22 16.96 -14.87 23.27
C ASN A 22 18.12 -14.29 22.43
N GLU A 23 17.85 -13.78 21.23
CA GLU A 23 18.89 -13.12 20.43
C GLU A 23 19.39 -11.84 21.08
N LEU A 24 18.50 -11.01 21.64
CA LEU A 24 18.88 -9.82 22.39
C LEU A 24 19.77 -10.19 23.59
N GLN A 25 19.44 -11.25 24.32
CA GLN A 25 20.23 -11.69 25.47
C GLN A 25 21.65 -12.14 25.07
N LYS A 26 21.81 -12.75 23.89
CA LYS A 26 23.14 -13.10 23.34
C LYS A 26 23.94 -11.85 22.95
N MET A 27 23.28 -10.83 22.38
CA MET A 27 23.92 -9.57 21.98
C MET A 27 24.34 -8.73 23.20
N PHE A 28 23.57 -8.78 24.29
CA PHE A 28 23.80 -8.00 25.52
C PHE A 28 23.97 -8.93 26.74
N PRO A 29 25.05 -9.72 26.83
CA PRO A 29 25.19 -10.78 27.83
C PRO A 29 25.27 -10.27 29.28
N ASN A 30 25.69 -9.02 29.48
CA ASN A 30 25.83 -8.40 30.81
C ASN A 30 24.61 -7.57 31.21
N GLN A 31 23.54 -7.58 30.43
CA GLN A 31 22.30 -6.86 30.70
C GLN A 31 21.15 -7.84 30.84
N SER A 32 20.25 -7.57 31.78
CA SER A 32 18.98 -8.28 31.85
C SER A 32 18.03 -7.69 30.81
N ILE A 33 17.56 -8.52 29.87
CA ILE A 33 16.56 -8.12 28.89
C ILE A 33 15.17 -8.24 29.55
N PRO A 34 14.42 -7.13 29.72
CA PRO A 34 13.09 -7.19 30.33
C PRO A 34 12.09 -7.85 29.38
N ILE A 35 11.07 -8.48 29.97
CA ILE A 35 9.92 -8.99 29.23
C ILE A 35 9.10 -7.78 28.73
N PRO A 36 8.71 -7.73 27.45
CA PRO A 36 7.94 -6.62 26.91
C PRO A 36 6.53 -6.59 27.52
N ILE A 37 6.02 -5.39 27.80
CA ILE A 37 4.63 -5.19 28.25
C ILE A 37 3.66 -5.53 27.12
N GLU A 38 4.04 -5.22 25.89
CA GLU A 38 3.24 -5.45 24.69
C GLU A 38 4.14 -5.80 23.51
N SER A 39 3.62 -6.64 22.61
CA SER A 39 4.30 -7.03 21.37
C SER A 39 3.29 -7.13 20.24
N PHE A 40 3.67 -6.69 19.05
CA PHE A 40 2.87 -6.82 17.84
C PHE A 40 3.67 -7.51 16.74
N VAL A 41 3.08 -8.53 16.13
CA VAL A 41 3.70 -9.32 15.06
C VAL A 41 2.81 -9.24 13.82
N THR A 42 3.33 -8.64 12.75
CA THR A 42 2.65 -8.57 11.46
C THR A 42 2.79 -9.87 10.67
N ARG A 43 1.74 -10.24 9.94
CA ARG A 43 1.68 -11.42 9.05
C ARG A 43 1.16 -11.01 7.67
N TRP A 44 1.96 -10.21 6.97
CA TRP A 44 1.57 -9.58 5.70
C TRP A 44 1.23 -10.58 4.60
N LYS A 45 1.86 -11.76 4.58
CA LYS A 45 1.57 -12.77 3.56
C LYS A 45 0.21 -13.42 3.78
N SER A 46 -0.14 -13.67 5.04
CA SER A 46 -1.39 -14.32 5.41
C SER A 46 -2.57 -13.35 5.52
N ASP A 47 -2.30 -12.03 5.56
CA ASP A 47 -3.32 -11.00 5.50
C ASP A 47 -4.06 -11.05 4.14
N PRO A 48 -5.37 -11.32 4.11
CA PRO A 48 -6.12 -11.47 2.85
C PRO A 48 -6.19 -10.18 2.03
N PHE A 49 -5.96 -9.01 2.63
CA PHE A 49 -6.00 -7.73 1.95
C PHE A 49 -4.63 -7.30 1.40
N SER A 50 -3.55 -7.91 1.88
CA SER A 50 -2.18 -7.56 1.50
C SER A 50 -1.51 -8.67 0.67
N ASN A 51 -1.72 -9.94 1.04
CA ASN A 51 -1.12 -11.14 0.42
C ASN A 51 0.41 -11.08 0.23
N GLY A 52 1.08 -10.24 1.00
CA GLY A 52 2.49 -9.89 0.84
C GLY A 52 2.77 -8.50 1.39
N SER A 53 4.05 -8.10 1.35
CA SER A 53 4.48 -6.80 1.86
C SER A 53 4.43 -5.71 0.80
N TYR A 54 5.12 -5.93 -0.32
CA TYR A 54 5.26 -4.98 -1.43
C TYR A 54 5.82 -5.69 -2.66
N SER A 55 5.60 -5.07 -3.83
CA SER A 55 6.03 -5.61 -5.10
C SER A 55 7.55 -5.60 -5.26
N TYR A 56 8.04 -6.60 -5.99
CA TYR A 56 9.41 -6.67 -6.47
C TYR A 56 9.41 -7.33 -7.84
N ILE A 57 10.39 -7.00 -8.68
CA ILE A 57 10.56 -7.67 -9.97
C ILE A 57 11.31 -8.98 -9.70
N SER A 58 10.62 -10.11 -9.87
CA SER A 58 11.25 -11.42 -9.73
C SER A 58 12.11 -11.78 -10.94
N GLN A 59 12.92 -12.83 -10.82
CA GLN A 59 13.72 -13.35 -11.95
C GLN A 59 12.89 -13.83 -13.15
N TYR A 60 11.57 -13.96 -12.99
CA TYR A 60 10.63 -14.39 -14.02
C TYR A 60 9.84 -13.23 -14.64
N GLN A 61 10.11 -12.00 -14.20
CA GLN A 61 9.39 -10.81 -14.62
C GLN A 61 10.37 -9.77 -15.15
N THR A 62 9.87 -8.87 -15.98
CA THR A 62 10.63 -7.72 -16.46
C THR A 62 9.97 -6.40 -16.05
N TYR A 63 10.69 -5.30 -16.28
CA TYR A 63 10.14 -3.97 -16.06
C TYR A 63 8.92 -3.70 -16.96
N GLU A 64 8.88 -4.31 -18.13
CA GLU A 64 7.75 -4.24 -19.07
C GLU A 64 6.47 -4.87 -18.51
N ASP A 65 6.57 -5.92 -17.70
CA ASP A 65 5.41 -6.52 -17.02
C ASP A 65 4.77 -5.52 -16.05
N MET A 66 5.60 -4.76 -15.34
CA MET A 66 5.14 -3.71 -14.43
C MET A 66 4.48 -2.55 -15.19
N ILE A 67 5.04 -2.15 -16.34
CA ILE A 67 4.38 -1.18 -17.23
C ILE A 67 3.05 -1.74 -17.71
N TYR A 68 2.99 -3.02 -18.08
CA TYR A 68 1.79 -3.66 -18.60
C TYR A 68 0.64 -3.60 -17.57
N ILE A 69 0.89 -3.95 -16.31
CA ILE A 69 -0.15 -3.87 -15.25
C ILE A 69 -0.57 -2.44 -14.90
N SER A 70 0.24 -1.43 -15.25
CA SER A 70 -0.12 -0.02 -15.07
C SER A 70 -1.05 0.54 -16.17
N LYS A 71 -1.29 -0.22 -17.24
CA LYS A 71 -2.10 0.24 -18.38
C LYS A 71 -3.59 0.17 -18.04
N PRO A 72 -4.36 1.19 -18.45
CA PRO A 72 -5.81 1.18 -18.25
C PRO A 72 -6.46 0.16 -19.20
N ILE A 73 -7.63 -0.36 -18.81
CA ILE A 73 -8.45 -1.21 -19.68
C ILE A 73 -9.62 -0.38 -20.19
N ALA A 74 -9.68 -0.21 -21.51
CA ALA A 74 -10.73 0.51 -22.25
C ALA A 74 -11.01 1.94 -21.70
N ASP A 75 -9.99 2.60 -21.14
CA ASP A 75 -10.08 3.91 -20.48
C ASP A 75 -11.15 4.02 -19.38
N LYS A 76 -11.59 2.87 -18.85
CA LYS A 76 -12.65 2.76 -17.83
C LYS A 76 -12.16 2.16 -16.52
N LEU A 77 -11.24 1.20 -16.62
CA LEU A 77 -10.61 0.59 -15.45
C LEU A 77 -9.16 1.07 -15.37
N LEU A 78 -8.86 1.77 -14.29
CA LEU A 78 -7.57 2.40 -14.02
C LEU A 78 -6.91 1.67 -12.86
N PHE A 79 -5.59 1.51 -12.93
CA PHE A 79 -4.81 0.83 -11.90
C PHE A 79 -3.84 1.82 -11.24
N ALA A 80 -3.94 1.95 -9.94
CA ALA A 80 -3.03 2.72 -9.09
C ALA A 80 -2.56 1.84 -7.93
N GLY A 81 -1.49 2.29 -7.26
CA GLY A 81 -0.83 1.53 -6.21
C GLY A 81 0.65 1.34 -6.51
N GLU A 82 1.42 0.97 -5.48
CA GLU A 82 2.88 0.85 -5.58
C GLU A 82 3.32 -0.08 -6.71
N ALA A 83 2.59 -1.18 -6.93
CA ALA A 83 2.89 -2.17 -7.95
C ALA A 83 2.82 -1.61 -9.38
N THR A 84 2.12 -0.48 -9.57
CA THR A 84 1.94 0.17 -10.87
C THR A 84 2.88 1.37 -11.05
N ALA A 85 3.71 1.68 -10.06
CA ALA A 85 4.60 2.83 -10.08
C ALA A 85 5.91 2.50 -10.81
N GLN A 86 6.20 3.22 -11.89
CA GLN A 86 7.35 2.95 -12.75
C GLN A 86 8.70 3.17 -12.04
N GLU A 87 8.88 4.33 -11.41
CA GLU A 87 10.17 4.66 -10.79
C GLU A 87 10.28 4.25 -9.32
N TRP A 88 9.14 4.08 -8.65
CA TRP A 88 9.05 4.00 -7.19
C TRP A 88 8.16 2.85 -6.71
N TYR A 89 8.17 1.72 -7.43
CA TYR A 89 7.51 0.51 -6.95
C TYR A 89 8.12 0.04 -5.62
N GLY A 90 7.30 -0.58 -4.79
CA GLY A 90 7.64 -0.98 -3.43
C GLY A 90 7.62 0.16 -2.41
N TYR A 91 7.35 1.40 -2.81
CA TYR A 91 7.34 2.56 -1.93
C TYR A 91 5.98 3.25 -1.83
N ALA A 92 5.70 3.82 -0.66
CA ALA A 92 4.47 4.56 -0.40
C ALA A 92 4.30 5.79 -1.32
N HIS A 93 5.37 6.51 -1.64
CA HIS A 93 5.28 7.64 -2.56
C HIS A 93 5.02 7.19 -4.01
N GLY A 94 5.43 5.98 -4.40
CA GLY A 94 5.04 5.39 -5.69
C GLY A 94 3.54 5.13 -5.78
N ALA A 95 2.92 4.65 -4.70
CA ALA A 95 1.46 4.54 -4.61
C ALA A 95 0.76 5.91 -4.76
N LEU A 96 1.28 6.95 -4.09
CA LEU A 96 0.74 8.31 -4.23
C LEU A 96 0.87 8.86 -5.67
N LEU A 97 2.05 8.70 -6.28
CA LEU A 97 2.31 9.22 -7.62
C LEU A 97 1.50 8.47 -8.70
N SER A 98 1.36 7.15 -8.57
CA SER A 98 0.48 6.37 -9.47
C SER A 98 -0.99 6.76 -9.31
N ALA A 99 -1.46 7.03 -8.10
CA ALA A 99 -2.81 7.57 -7.90
C ALA A 99 -3.01 8.93 -8.59
N ARG A 100 -2.03 9.85 -8.48
CA ARG A 100 -2.06 11.14 -9.20
C ARG A 100 -2.08 10.96 -10.72
N ARG A 101 -1.33 9.98 -11.24
CA ARG A 101 -1.33 9.62 -12.67
C ARG A 101 -2.72 9.19 -13.12
N GLU A 102 -3.37 8.28 -12.40
CA GLU A 102 -4.71 7.79 -12.77
C GLU A 102 -5.80 8.84 -12.60
N VAL A 103 -5.73 9.68 -11.57
CA VAL A 103 -6.64 10.83 -11.43
C VAL A 103 -6.49 11.78 -12.62
N THR A 104 -5.26 12.08 -13.04
CA THR A 104 -5.02 12.94 -14.21
C THR A 104 -5.61 12.34 -15.48
N ARG A 105 -5.45 11.02 -15.68
CA ARG A 105 -6.04 10.28 -16.81
C ARG A 105 -7.56 10.34 -16.77
N LEU A 106 -8.17 10.10 -15.61
CA LEU A 106 -9.61 10.17 -15.41
C LEU A 106 -10.17 11.56 -15.76
N LEU A 107 -9.53 12.61 -15.28
CA LEU A 107 -9.95 13.98 -15.55
C LEU A 107 -9.85 14.31 -17.04
N HIS A 108 -8.81 13.83 -17.73
CA HIS A 108 -8.67 13.99 -19.18
C HIS A 108 -9.81 13.30 -19.94
N VAL A 109 -10.16 12.05 -19.60
CA VAL A 109 -11.27 11.30 -20.21
C VAL A 109 -12.61 12.04 -20.07
N TYR A 110 -12.80 12.77 -18.97
CA TYR A 110 -14.02 13.53 -18.70
C TYR A 110 -13.96 15.01 -19.08
N GLU A 111 -12.91 15.44 -19.79
CA GLU A 111 -12.64 16.82 -20.19
C GLU A 111 -12.71 17.82 -19.01
N LEU A 112 -12.25 17.38 -17.84
CA LEU A 112 -12.22 18.20 -16.63
C LEU A 112 -10.84 18.84 -16.48
N SER A 113 -10.81 20.15 -16.24
CA SER A 113 -9.59 20.85 -15.86
C SER A 113 -9.45 20.88 -14.33
N VAL A 114 -8.25 20.52 -13.83
CA VAL A 114 -7.86 20.90 -12.47
C VAL A 114 -7.36 22.34 -12.54
N ASN A 115 -8.19 23.29 -12.13
CA ASN A 115 -7.66 24.62 -11.85
C ASN A 115 -6.71 24.49 -10.66
N GLN A 116 -5.44 24.89 -10.84
CA GLN A 116 -4.51 25.03 -9.72
C GLN A 116 -5.09 26.06 -8.76
N THR A 117 -5.78 25.62 -7.72
CA THR A 117 -6.22 26.49 -6.64
C THR A 117 -4.99 26.94 -5.87
N GLN A 118 -4.81 28.26 -5.78
CA GLN A 118 -3.86 28.86 -4.84
C GLN A 118 -4.10 28.30 -3.43
N PRO A 119 -3.05 28.11 -2.61
CA PRO A 119 -3.20 27.60 -1.25
C PRO A 119 -4.10 28.56 -0.45
N GLY A 120 -5.35 28.16 -0.22
CA GLY A 120 -6.33 28.94 0.56
C GLY A 120 -7.75 29.03 -0.02
N SER A 121 -8.00 28.71 -1.30
CA SER A 121 -9.37 28.76 -1.85
C SER A 121 -9.99 27.37 -2.02
N ARG A 122 -10.95 27.02 -1.16
CA ARG A 122 -11.82 25.85 -1.36
C ARG A 122 -12.95 26.23 -2.31
N SER A 123 -12.74 26.07 -3.61
CA SER A 123 -13.87 25.80 -4.52
C SER A 123 -13.40 25.00 -5.73
N VAL A 124 -13.58 23.69 -5.65
CA VAL A 124 -13.59 22.83 -6.82
C VAL A 124 -15.01 22.94 -7.40
N LEU A 125 -15.20 23.76 -8.42
CA LEU A 125 -16.45 23.77 -9.20
C LEU A 125 -16.47 22.53 -10.10
N MET A 126 -16.74 21.37 -9.50
CA MET A 126 -17.09 20.14 -10.22
C MET A 126 -18.61 19.98 -10.24
N ASN A 127 -19.13 19.50 -11.35
CA ASN A 127 -20.55 19.13 -11.48
C ASN A 127 -20.94 18.16 -10.34
N PRO A 128 -22.04 18.42 -9.60
CA PRO A 128 -22.42 17.64 -8.42
C PRO A 128 -22.59 16.15 -8.71
N PHE A 129 -22.97 15.76 -9.93
CA PHE A 129 -23.08 14.35 -10.33
C PHE A 129 -21.71 13.67 -10.49
N LYS A 130 -20.68 14.41 -10.95
CA LYS A 130 -19.31 13.90 -11.11
C LYS A 130 -18.58 13.80 -9.76
N ILE A 131 -18.87 14.71 -8.81
CA ILE A 131 -18.35 14.65 -7.43
C ILE A 131 -18.87 13.41 -6.70
N MET A 132 -20.15 13.08 -6.89
CA MET A 132 -20.82 12.00 -6.17
C MET A 132 -20.25 10.60 -6.48
N ILE A 133 -19.70 10.39 -7.68
CA ILE A 133 -19.09 9.10 -8.08
C ILE A 133 -17.70 8.92 -7.45
N ILE A 134 -16.86 9.95 -7.51
CA ILE A 134 -15.48 9.88 -6.99
C ILE A 134 -15.46 9.81 -5.45
N ILE A 135 -16.33 10.56 -4.78
CA ILE A 135 -16.42 10.53 -3.31
C ILE A 135 -16.99 9.20 -2.81
N ASN A 136 -18.01 8.62 -3.46
CA ASN A 136 -18.58 7.34 -3.03
C ASN A 136 -17.57 6.18 -3.11
N ILE A 137 -16.73 6.13 -4.14
CA ILE A 137 -15.72 5.06 -4.27
C ILE A 137 -14.69 5.16 -3.13
N ILE A 138 -14.25 6.37 -2.78
CA ILE A 138 -13.26 6.58 -1.72
C ILE A 138 -13.87 6.36 -0.31
N LEU A 139 -15.12 6.79 -0.07
CA LEU A 139 -15.76 6.65 1.25
C LEU A 139 -16.25 5.22 1.55
N LEU A 140 -16.69 4.46 0.54
CA LEU A 140 -17.15 3.08 0.75
C LEU A 140 -15.99 2.14 1.14
N GLU A 141 -14.80 2.35 0.56
CA GLU A 141 -13.61 1.59 0.97
C GLU A 141 -13.14 2.00 2.37
N PHE A 142 -13.11 3.30 2.69
CA PHE A 142 -12.64 3.81 3.98
C PHE A 142 -13.60 3.47 5.14
N LEU A 143 -14.92 3.48 4.93
CA LEU A 143 -15.89 3.08 5.97
C LEU A 143 -15.96 1.57 6.17
N SER A 144 -15.72 0.76 5.11
CA SER A 144 -15.62 -0.69 5.26
C SER A 144 -14.38 -1.13 6.04
N TYR A 145 -13.32 -0.30 6.02
CA TYR A 145 -12.05 -0.55 6.70
C TYR A 145 -12.07 -0.18 8.20
N ILE A 146 -12.93 0.76 8.63
CA ILE A 146 -13.02 1.21 10.03
C ILE A 146 -14.10 0.46 10.84
N THR A 147 -14.98 -0.30 10.18
CA THR A 147 -16.11 -1.00 10.83
C THR A 147 -15.91 -2.52 11.01
N LYS A 148 -14.67 -3.01 10.84
CA LYS A 148 -14.24 -4.36 11.24
C LYS A 148 -13.12 -4.27 12.26
#